data_AF-A0A8C7KKY8-F1
#
_entry.id   AF-A0A8C7KKY8-F1
#
_cell.length_a   1.000
_cell.length_b   1.000
_cell.length_c   1.000
_cell.angle_alpha   90.00
_cell.angle_beta   90.00
_cell.angle_gamma   90.00
#
_symmetry.space_group_name_H-M   'P 1'
#
loop_
_entity.id
_entity.type
_entity.pdbx_description
1 polymer ?
#
loop_
_entity_poly.entity_id
_entity_poly.type
_entity_poly.pdbx_seq_one_letter_code
_entity_poly.pdbx_strand_id
1 'polypeptide(L)'
;MPANMTMLADHAARQLLDFSQKLDINLLDNVVNSMYYDIGSQQRMAQEVLTNLKDHPDAWTRVDTILEFSQNMKTKVYAWLLFIC
;
A
#
# COMPACT_ATOMS: atom_id res chain seq x y z
N MET A 1 11.90 17.50 12.48
CA MET A 1 12.18 17.72 11.04
C MET A 1 11.25 16.83 10.22
N PRO A 2 10.12 17.34 9.68
CA PRO A 2 9.10 16.51 9.01
C PRO A 2 9.30 16.28 7.50
N ALA A 3 10.24 16.97 6.84
CA ALA A 3 10.42 16.89 5.38
C ALA A 3 10.98 15.54 4.88
N ASN A 4 11.69 14.78 5.73
CA ASN A 4 12.31 13.52 5.31
C ASN A 4 11.31 12.34 5.28
N MET A 5 10.21 12.40 6.04
CA MET A 5 9.19 11.32 6.05
C MET A 5 8.24 11.38 4.85
N THR A 6 7.99 12.57 4.30
CA THR A 6 7.11 12.73 3.12
C THR A 6 7.82 12.29 1.83
N MET A 7 9.11 12.56 1.68
CA MET A 7 9.91 11.93 0.61
C MET A 7 9.96 10.41 0.77
N LEU A 8 9.87 9.93 2.03
CA LEU A 8 9.83 8.51 2.29
C LEU A 8 8.49 7.87 1.82
N ALA A 9 7.38 8.58 1.93
CA ALA A 9 6.08 8.08 1.47
C ALA A 9 5.95 8.06 -0.08
N ASP A 10 6.57 9.02 -0.79
CA ASP A 10 6.53 9.08 -2.26
C ASP A 10 7.31 7.94 -2.92
N HIS A 11 8.56 7.69 -2.51
CA HIS A 11 9.32 6.59 -3.11
C HIS A 11 8.67 5.24 -2.76
N ALA A 12 8.10 5.13 -1.56
CA ALA A 12 7.35 3.96 -1.13
C ALA A 12 6.11 3.72 -2.02
N ALA A 13 5.33 4.77 -2.26
CA ALA A 13 4.21 4.74 -3.20
C ALA A 13 4.63 4.17 -4.55
N ARG A 14 5.73 4.68 -5.08
CA ARG A 14 6.25 4.30 -6.39
C ARG A 14 6.76 2.87 -6.42
N GLN A 15 7.32 2.36 -5.33
CA GLN A 15 7.70 0.94 -5.20
C GLN A 15 6.49 0.01 -5.09
N LEU A 16 5.43 0.42 -4.38
CA LEU A 16 4.18 -0.35 -4.34
C LEU A 16 3.50 -0.42 -5.70
N LEU A 17 3.63 0.65 -6.50
CA LEU A 17 3.17 0.74 -7.89
C LEU A 17 4.19 0.21 -8.90
N ASP A 18 5.35 -0.31 -8.45
CA ASP A 18 6.34 -0.91 -9.32
C ASP A 18 6.02 -2.39 -9.54
N PHE A 19 5.39 -2.68 -10.68
CA PHE A 19 5.01 -4.03 -11.04
C PHE A 19 6.19 -4.88 -11.58
N SER A 20 7.37 -4.27 -11.72
CA SER A 20 8.59 -4.95 -12.18
C SER A 20 9.39 -5.56 -11.02
N GLN A 21 9.11 -5.18 -9.78
CA GLN A 21 9.78 -5.67 -8.57
C GLN A 21 8.79 -6.43 -7.66
N LYS A 22 9.34 -7.14 -6.67
CA LYS A 22 8.54 -7.80 -5.63
C LYS A 22 7.82 -6.74 -4.78
N LEU A 23 6.58 -7.00 -4.41
CA LEU A 23 5.81 -6.08 -3.58
C LEU A 23 6.33 -6.10 -2.13
N ASP A 24 6.73 -4.93 -1.62
CA ASP A 24 7.15 -4.78 -0.22
C ASP A 24 5.96 -4.78 0.74
N ILE A 25 5.71 -5.93 1.36
CA ILE A 25 4.56 -6.13 2.24
C ILE A 25 4.63 -5.26 3.51
N ASN A 26 5.83 -5.08 4.06
CA ASN A 26 6.04 -4.18 5.20
C ASN A 26 5.67 -2.73 4.83
N LEU A 27 5.92 -2.32 3.60
CA LEU A 27 5.64 -0.98 3.14
C LEU A 27 4.15 -0.78 2.87
N LEU A 28 3.50 -1.77 2.25
CA LEU A 28 2.05 -1.76 2.09
C LEU A 28 1.36 -1.65 3.45
N ASP A 29 1.84 -2.40 4.44
CA ASP A 29 1.33 -2.35 5.79
C ASP A 29 1.45 -0.95 6.42
N ASN A 30 2.61 -0.30 6.26
CA ASN A 30 2.82 1.08 6.71
C ASN A 30 1.88 2.06 6.01
N VAL A 31 1.66 1.92 4.69
CA VAL A 31 0.75 2.80 3.93
C VAL A 31 -0.71 2.59 4.35
N VAL A 32 -1.14 1.34 4.51
CA VAL A 32 -2.47 1.01 5.03
C VAL A 32 -2.62 1.56 6.45
N ASN A 33 -1.61 1.37 7.30
CA ASN A 33 -1.58 1.92 8.66
C ASN A 33 -1.69 3.45 8.63
N SER A 34 -0.95 4.14 7.76
CA SER A 34 -1.07 5.58 7.59
C SER A 34 -2.45 6.02 7.09
N MET A 35 -3.09 5.25 6.21
CA MET A 35 -4.47 5.54 5.81
C MET A 35 -5.45 5.46 6.99
N TYR A 36 -5.23 4.54 7.94
CA TYR A 36 -6.12 4.33 9.09
C TYR A 36 -5.77 5.17 10.34
N TYR A 37 -4.49 5.49 10.56
CA TYR A 37 -4.00 6.14 11.78
C TYR A 37 -3.49 7.56 11.57
N ASP A 38 -2.93 7.89 10.39
CA ASP A 38 -2.53 9.26 10.09
C ASP A 38 -3.73 10.10 9.62
N ILE A 39 -3.66 11.42 9.81
CA ILE A 39 -4.71 12.36 9.42
C ILE A 39 -4.07 13.53 8.66
N GLY A 40 -4.70 13.96 7.57
CA GLY A 40 -4.25 15.10 6.74
C GLY A 40 -3.50 14.65 5.48
N SER A 41 -2.31 15.21 5.23
CA SER A 41 -1.56 15.00 3.99
C SER A 41 -1.10 13.55 3.80
N GLN A 42 -0.71 12.86 4.88
CA GLN A 42 -0.26 11.46 4.83
C GLN A 42 -1.40 10.51 4.49
N GLN A 43 -2.59 10.71 5.07
CA GLN A 43 -3.79 9.93 4.76
C GLN A 43 -4.17 10.07 3.28
N ARG A 44 -4.14 11.31 2.77
CA ARG A 44 -4.44 11.59 1.36
C ARG A 44 -3.46 10.90 0.42
N MET A 45 -2.16 11.00 0.70
CA MET A 45 -1.13 10.30 -0.07
C MET A 45 -1.36 8.79 -0.04
N ALA A 46 -1.52 8.19 1.14
CA ALA A 46 -1.78 6.76 1.27
C ALA A 46 -3.03 6.31 0.48
N GLN A 47 -4.11 7.09 0.53
CA GLN A 47 -5.31 6.83 -0.25
C GLN A 47 -5.03 6.88 -1.77
N GLU A 48 -4.25 7.86 -2.24
CA GLU A 48 -3.87 7.96 -3.65
C GLU A 48 -3.04 6.76 -4.10
N VAL A 49 -2.08 6.30 -3.29
CA VAL A 49 -1.28 5.10 -3.57
C VAL A 49 -2.16 3.85 -3.65
N LEU A 50 -3.01 3.63 -2.64
CA LEU A 50 -3.90 2.47 -2.58
C LEU A 50 -4.94 2.51 -3.72
N THR A 51 -5.32 3.71 -4.19
CA THR A 51 -6.22 3.91 -5.34
C THR A 51 -5.52 3.64 -6.67
N ASN A 52 -4.27 4.07 -6.85
CA ASN A 52 -3.51 3.72 -8.06
C ASN A 52 -3.16 2.23 -8.08
N LEU A 53 -2.88 1.65 -6.91
CA LEU A 53 -2.58 0.23 -6.79
C LEU A 53 -3.80 -0.59 -7.17
N LYS A 54 -5.00 -0.29 -6.63
CA LYS A 54 -6.22 -1.03 -6.99
C LYS A 54 -6.65 -0.88 -8.46
N ASP A 55 -6.34 0.25 -9.09
CA ASP A 55 -6.70 0.51 -10.49
C ASP A 55 -5.87 -0.33 -11.47
N HIS A 56 -4.69 -0.80 -11.02
CA HIS A 56 -3.80 -1.56 -11.87
C HIS A 56 -4.29 -3.01 -12.09
N PRO A 57 -4.35 -3.49 -13.34
CA PRO A 57 -4.84 -4.84 -13.65
C PRO A 57 -3.96 -5.96 -13.09
N ASP A 58 -2.72 -5.68 -12.68
CA ASP A 58 -1.81 -6.64 -12.02
C ASP A 58 -1.82 -6.51 -10.48
N ALA A 59 -2.74 -5.77 -9.89
CA ALA A 59 -2.82 -5.62 -8.44
C ALA A 59 -3.33 -6.88 -7.76
N TRP A 60 -4.34 -7.54 -8.34
CA TRP A 60 -4.93 -8.76 -7.81
C TRP A 60 -3.94 -9.95 -7.84
N THR A 61 -3.00 -10.00 -8.79
CA THR A 61 -1.98 -11.05 -8.84
C THR A 61 -1.02 -10.97 -7.66
N ARG A 62 -0.84 -9.76 -7.09
CA ARG A 62 -0.01 -9.51 -5.92
C ARG A 62 -0.73 -9.80 -4.60
N VAL A 63 -2.07 -9.87 -4.61
CA VAL A 63 -2.89 -10.20 -3.43
C VAL A 63 -2.50 -11.54 -2.82
N ASP A 64 -2.20 -12.53 -3.65
CA ASP A 64 -1.74 -13.85 -3.21
C ASP A 64 -0.47 -13.75 -2.36
N THR A 65 0.54 -13.03 -2.87
CA THR A 65 1.77 -12.72 -2.13
C THR A 65 1.49 -11.89 -0.87
N ILE A 66 0.58 -10.91 -0.92
CA ILE A 66 0.22 -10.12 0.26
C ILE A 66 -0.39 -11.01 1.34
N LEU A 67 -1.30 -11.92 0.99
CA LEU A 67 -1.94 -12.82 1.94
C LEU A 67 -0.98 -13.85 2.53
N GLU A 68 -0.01 -14.30 1.73
CA GLU A 68 1.03 -15.26 2.14
C GLU A 68 2.04 -14.63 3.11
N PHE A 69 2.54 -13.43 2.81
CA PHE A 69 3.62 -12.79 3.57
C PHE A 69 3.13 -11.83 4.67
N SER A 70 1.93 -11.27 4.56
CA SER A 70 1.43 -10.31 5.55
C SER A 70 0.85 -11.00 6.76
N GLN A 71 1.35 -10.66 7.95
CA GLN A 71 0.79 -11.13 9.23
C GLN A 71 -0.30 -10.18 9.77
N ASN A 72 -0.44 -8.98 9.20
CA ASN A 72 -1.34 -7.96 9.68
C ASN A 72 -2.76 -8.14 9.12
N MET A 73 -3.74 -8.23 10.02
CA MET A 73 -5.15 -8.44 9.66
C MET A 73 -5.71 -7.33 8.77
N LYS A 74 -5.29 -6.07 8.98
CA LYS A 74 -5.73 -4.92 8.17
C LYS A 74 -5.28 -5.04 6.72
N THR A 75 -4.02 -5.40 6.52
CA THR A 75 -3.42 -5.59 5.20
C THR A 75 -4.02 -6.80 4.49
N LYS A 76 -4.33 -7.89 5.23
CA LYS A 76 -5.11 -9.00 4.68
C LYS A 76 -6.47 -8.56 4.18
N VAL A 77 -7.26 -7.85 5.00
CA VAL A 77 -8.59 -7.35 4.61
C VAL A 77 -8.52 -6.44 3.39
N TYR A 78 -7.51 -5.57 3.31
CA TYR A 78 -7.27 -4.76 2.12
C TYR A 78 -6.94 -5.61 0.88
N ALA A 79 -6.13 -6.66 1.03
CA ALA A 79 -5.81 -7.58 -0.06
C ALA A 79 -7.06 -8.36 -0.53
N TRP A 80 -7.92 -8.81 0.39
CA TRP A 80 -9.22 -9.39 0.05
C TRP A 80 -10.14 -8.39 -0.68
N LEU A 81 -10.14 -7.13 -0.26
CA LEU A 81 -10.91 -6.07 -0.92
C LEU A 81 -10.47 -5.87 -2.37
N LEU A 82 -9.16 -5.93 -2.64
CA LEU A 82 -8.60 -5.87 -4.00
C LEU A 82 -9.01 -7.05 -4.86
N PHE A 83 -9.24 -8.23 -4.27
CA PHE A 83 -9.67 -9.41 -5.01
C PHE A 83 -11.16 -9.40 -5.38
N ILE A 84 -11.97 -8.66 -4.62
CA ILE A 84 -13.43 -8.61 -4.76
C ILE A 84 -13.88 -7.50 -5.71
N CYS A 85 -13.03 -6.50 -5.97
CA CYS A 85 -13.33 -5.32 -6.78
C CYS A 85 -12.93 -5.52 -8.24
#